data_AF-A0AA44Y0D1-F1
#
_entry.id   AF-A0AA44Y0D1-F1
#
_cell.length_a   1.000
_cell.length_b   1.000
_cell.length_c   1.000
_cell.angle_alpha   90.00
_cell.angle_beta   90.00
_cell.angle_gamma   90.00
#
_symmetry.space_group_name_H-M   'P 1'
#
loop_
_entity.id
_entity.type
_entity.pdbx_description
1 polymer ?
#
loop_
_entity_poly.entity_id
_entity_poly.type
_entity_poly.pdbx_seq_one_letter_code
_entity_poly.pdbx_strand_id
1 'polypeptide(L)'
;MPRLKTPGKGASKPISFKLDPESERFYRRKAQENGVSLSDYIRKQLALGVVTENVSLIDQRLKALIQQLSGHTPSDGSPGKSVQTLPSELVQAVFFSREVLTSIISDRNIQFFHQAQDRAEAATKKLLGESNG
;
A
#
# COMPACT_ATOMS: atom_id res chain seq x y z
N MET A 1 -30.00 39.19 22.95
CA MET A 1 -29.04 38.81 21.88
C MET A 1 -29.50 37.51 21.23
N PRO A 2 -29.67 37.45 19.89
CA PRO A 2 -30.01 36.21 19.21
C PRO A 2 -28.75 35.33 19.09
N ARG A 3 -28.82 34.08 19.56
CA ARG A 3 -27.73 33.10 19.44
C ARG A 3 -27.54 32.72 17.96
N LEU A 4 -26.35 32.98 17.41
CA LEU A 4 -25.92 32.48 16.11
C LEU A 4 -25.93 30.95 16.12
N LYS A 5 -26.73 30.35 15.24
CA LYS A 5 -26.66 28.92 14.94
C LYS A 5 -25.35 28.66 14.19
N THR A 6 -24.39 28.05 14.87
CA THR A 6 -23.17 27.51 14.25
C THR A 6 -23.59 26.51 13.17
N PRO A 7 -23.04 26.56 11.95
CA PRO A 7 -23.37 25.58 10.91
C PRO A 7 -22.79 24.24 11.38
N GLY A 8 -23.69 23.32 11.74
CA GLY A 8 -23.32 21.98 12.15
C GLY A 8 -22.49 21.33 11.06
N LYS A 9 -21.26 20.97 11.42
CA LYS A 9 -20.34 20.07 10.69
C LYS A 9 -21.18 19.01 9.98
N GLY A 10 -21.21 19.07 8.65
CA GLY A 10 -22.24 18.46 7.81
C GLY A 10 -22.58 17.03 8.24
N ALA A 11 -23.83 16.83 8.66
CA ALA A 11 -24.36 15.50 8.90
C ALA A 11 -24.27 14.72 7.59
N SER A 12 -23.40 13.70 7.55
CA SER A 12 -23.30 12.80 6.41
C SER A 12 -24.69 12.26 6.09
N LYS A 13 -25.13 12.42 4.84
CA LYS A 13 -26.46 11.96 4.42
C LYS A 13 -26.55 10.44 4.62
N PRO A 14 -27.62 9.91 5.24
CA PRO A 14 -27.77 8.48 5.43
C PRO A 14 -27.94 7.79 4.07
N ILE A 15 -27.22 6.69 3.88
CA ILE A 15 -27.37 5.80 2.72
C ILE A 15 -28.11 4.56 3.22
N SER A 16 -29.22 4.21 2.56
CA SER A 16 -30.00 3.01 2.87
C SER A 16 -29.64 1.90 1.90
N PHE A 17 -29.26 0.74 2.44
CA PHE A 17 -29.05 -0.48 1.66
C PHE A 17 -30.20 -1.44 1.92
N LYS A 18 -30.70 -2.08 0.86
CA LYS A 18 -31.57 -3.24 0.99
C LYS A 18 -30.70 -4.48 0.93
N LEU A 19 -30.61 -5.17 2.06
CA LEU A 19 -29.95 -6.47 2.14
C LEU A 19 -31.03 -7.55 2.04
N ASP A 20 -30.70 -8.66 1.40
CA ASP A 20 -31.52 -9.86 1.53
C ASP A 20 -31.47 -10.38 2.98
N PRO A 21 -32.48 -11.15 3.42
CA PRO A 21 -32.58 -11.59 4.81
C PRO A 21 -31.40 -12.45 5.30
N GLU A 22 -30.71 -13.15 4.40
CA GLU A 22 -29.59 -14.01 4.75
C GLU A 22 -28.32 -13.18 4.98
N SER A 23 -28.01 -12.26 4.06
CA SER A 23 -26.94 -11.29 4.21
C SER A 23 -27.10 -10.42 5.45
N GLU A 24 -28.32 -9.96 5.74
CA GLU A 24 -28.57 -9.15 6.94
C GLU A 24 -28.22 -9.93 8.22
N ARG A 25 -28.65 -11.19 8.32
CA ARG A 25 -28.34 -12.07 9.46
C ARG A 25 -26.85 -12.31 9.59
N PHE A 26 -26.18 -12.58 8.46
CA PHE A 26 -24.74 -12.80 8.41
C PHE A 26 -23.97 -11.57 8.93
N TYR A 27 -24.23 -10.39 8.36
CA TYR A 27 -23.52 -9.17 8.75
C TYR A 27 -23.87 -8.72 10.16
N ARG A 28 -25.10 -8.95 10.62
CA ARG A 28 -25.51 -8.65 12.00
C ARG A 28 -24.76 -9.55 13.00
N ARG A 29 -24.62 -10.85 12.71
CA ARG A 29 -23.81 -11.77 13.53
C ARG A 29 -22.35 -11.33 13.56
N LYS A 30 -21.78 -11.00 12.40
CA LYS A 30 -20.40 -10.49 12.31
C LYS A 30 -20.19 -9.18 13.04
N ALA A 31 -21.15 -8.25 13.00
CA ALA A 31 -21.09 -7.00 13.75
C ALA A 31 -21.07 -7.26 15.27
N GLN A 32 -21.91 -8.19 15.74
CA GLN A 32 -21.96 -8.62 17.14
C GLN A 32 -20.65 -9.27 17.59
N GLU A 33 -20.06 -10.17 16.78
CA GLU A 33 -18.74 -10.77 17.04
C GLU A 33 -17.63 -9.71 17.21
N ASN A 34 -17.75 -8.60 16.50
CA ASN A 34 -16.79 -7.49 16.54
C ASN A 34 -17.16 -6.39 17.56
N GLY A 35 -18.24 -6.57 18.35
CA GLY A 35 -18.69 -5.61 19.36
C GLY A 35 -19.10 -4.24 18.79
N VAL A 36 -19.53 -4.18 17.53
CA VAL A 36 -19.88 -2.92 16.84
C VAL A 36 -21.30 -2.96 16.29
N SER A 37 -21.85 -1.78 15.97
CA SER A 37 -23.14 -1.69 15.28
C SER A 37 -23.04 -2.26 13.86
N LEU A 38 -24.16 -2.75 13.32
CA LEU A 38 -24.23 -3.24 11.93
C LEU A 38 -23.80 -2.15 10.93
N SER A 39 -24.24 -0.91 11.14
CA SER A 39 -23.89 0.22 10.29
C SER A 39 -22.40 0.53 10.32
N ASP A 40 -21.76 0.48 11.48
CA ASP A 40 -20.31 0.70 11.60
C ASP A 40 -19.51 -0.46 11.02
N TYR A 41 -19.99 -1.69 11.20
CA TYR A 41 -19.39 -2.87 10.59
C TYR A 41 -19.39 -2.76 9.06
N ILE A 42 -20.54 -2.46 8.46
CA ILE A 42 -20.68 -2.27 7.01
C ILE A 42 -19.81 -1.11 6.53
N ARG A 43 -19.77 0.02 7.26
CA ARG A 43 -18.89 1.15 6.91
C ARG A 43 -17.42 0.75 6.86
N LYS A 44 -16.95 -0.02 7.86
CA LYS A 44 -15.57 -0.52 7.88
C LYS A 44 -15.29 -1.45 6.71
N GLN A 45 -16.22 -2.36 6.40
CA GLN A 45 -16.06 -3.27 5.26
C GLN A 45 -16.04 -2.54 3.92
N LEU A 46 -16.89 -1.53 3.72
CA LEU A 46 -16.85 -0.70 2.52
C LEU A 46 -15.52 0.05 2.38
N ALA A 47 -14.99 0.59 3.48
CA ALA A 47 -13.68 1.24 3.47
C ALA A 47 -12.54 0.26 3.14
N LEU A 48 -12.59 -0.95 3.69
CA LEU A 48 -11.64 -2.01 3.37
C LEU A 48 -11.71 -2.43 1.89
N GLY A 49 -12.93 -2.54 1.33
CA GLY A 49 -13.14 -2.83 -0.09
C GLY A 49 -12.45 -1.82 -1.00
N VAL A 50 -12.64 -0.53 -0.73
CA VAL A 50 -11.96 0.56 -1.46
C VAL A 50 -10.44 0.48 -1.33
N VAL A 51 -9.93 0.17 -0.13
CA VAL A 51 -8.49 0.00 0.08
C VAL A 51 -7.95 -1.20 -0.71
N THR A 52 -8.65 -2.32 -0.75
CA THR A 52 -8.23 -3.51 -1.51
C THR A 52 -8.21 -3.26 -3.02
N GLU A 53 -9.18 -2.51 -3.55
CA GLU A 53 -9.18 -2.09 -4.96
C GLU A 53 -7.97 -1.20 -5.28
N ASN A 54 -7.68 -0.24 -4.40
CA ASN A 54 -6.52 0.63 -4.55
C ASN A 54 -5.19 -0.15 -4.51
N VAL A 55 -5.06 -1.13 -3.61
CA VAL A 55 -3.88 -1.99 -3.55
C VAL A 55 -3.73 -2.83 -4.83
N SER A 56 -4.84 -3.35 -5.38
CA SER A 56 -4.81 -4.07 -6.66
C SER A 56 -4.38 -3.17 -7.82
N LEU A 57 -4.86 -1.92 -7.87
CA LEU A 57 -4.45 -0.94 -8.88
C LEU A 57 -2.96 -0.56 -8.74
N ILE A 58 -2.46 -0.42 -7.51
CA ILE A 58 -1.03 -0.17 -7.26
C ILE A 58 -0.19 -1.37 -7.72
N ASP A 59 -0.61 -2.59 -7.42
CA ASP A 59 0.10 -3.80 -7.84
C ASP A 59 0.12 -3.96 -9.38
N GLN A 60 -0.99 -3.66 -10.04
CA GLN A 60 -1.05 -3.62 -11.51
C GLN A 60 -0.12 -2.54 -12.10
N ARG A 61 -0.10 -1.34 -11.51
CA ARG A 61 0.78 -0.26 -11.96
C ARG A 61 2.25 -0.60 -11.73
N LEU A 62 2.60 -1.22 -10.61
CA LEU A 62 3.95 -1.70 -10.34
C LEU A 62 4.37 -2.78 -11.34
N LYS A 63 3.51 -3.76 -11.63
CA LYS A 63 3.77 -4.76 -12.67
C LYS A 63 3.99 -4.13 -14.04
N ALA A 64 3.19 -3.12 -14.41
CA ALA A 64 3.36 -2.39 -15.66
C ALA A 64 4.70 -1.63 -15.72
N LEU A 65 5.11 -0.97 -14.63
CA LEU A 65 6.40 -0.28 -14.54
C LEU A 65 7.59 -1.26 -14.60
N ILE A 66 7.49 -2.41 -13.94
CA ILE A 66 8.50 -3.48 -14.03
C ILE A 66 8.60 -3.99 -15.46
N GLN A 67 7.47 -4.22 -16.13
CA GLN A 67 7.43 -4.68 -17.51
C GLN A 67 8.02 -3.63 -18.49
N GLN A 68 7.76 -2.34 -18.26
CA GLN A 68 8.40 -1.25 -19.01
C GLN A 68 9.92 -1.21 -18.80
N LEU A 69 10.39 -1.49 -17.58
CA LEU A 69 11.81 -1.58 -17.28
C LEU A 69 12.47 -2.80 -17.95
N SER A 70 11.80 -3.95 -17.97
CA SER A 70 12.27 -5.16 -18.67
C SER A 70 12.23 -5.03 -20.20
N GLY A 71 11.30 -4.22 -20.73
CA GLY A 71 11.21 -3.90 -22.16
C GLY A 71 12.28 -2.94 -22.67
N HIS A 72 13.06 -2.31 -21.78
CA HIS A 72 14.26 -1.54 -22.12
C HIS A 72 15.54 -2.40 -22.16
N THR A 73 15.41 -3.70 -22.42
CA THR A 73 16.56 -4.52 -22.80
C THR A 73 17.00 -4.11 -24.22
N PRO A 74 18.24 -3.65 -24.42
CA PRO A 74 18.72 -3.29 -25.74
C PRO A 74 18.82 -4.58 -26.56
N SER A 75 17.86 -4.77 -27.46
CA SER A 75 18.07 -5.56 -28.67
C SER A 75 19.01 -4.78 -29.57
N ASP A 76 20.30 -4.77 -29.26
CA ASP A 76 21.32 -4.70 -30.31
C ASP A 76 22.67 -5.24 -29.81
N GLY A 77 23.22 -6.18 -30.57
CA GLY A 77 24.35 -7.01 -30.17
C GLY A 77 25.69 -6.27 -30.09
N SER A 78 25.97 -5.63 -28.97
CA SER A 78 27.32 -5.12 -28.66
C SER A 78 27.82 -5.64 -27.31
N PRO A 79 28.90 -6.45 -27.26
CA PRO A 79 29.50 -6.92 -26.01
C PRO A 79 30.35 -5.80 -25.43
N GLY A 80 29.70 -4.85 -24.75
CA GLY A 80 30.36 -3.62 -24.33
C GLY A 80 29.55 -2.81 -23.33
N LYS A 81 29.28 -3.40 -22.16
CA LYS A 81 29.17 -2.66 -20.88
C LYS A 81 28.23 -1.43 -20.90
N SER A 82 26.95 -1.60 -21.19
CA SER A 82 25.95 -0.63 -20.75
C SER A 82 25.43 -1.04 -19.37
N VAL A 83 26.03 -0.49 -18.31
CA VAL A 83 25.33 -0.41 -17.03
C VAL A 83 24.06 0.37 -17.32
N GLN A 84 22.90 -0.31 -17.37
CA GLN A 84 21.62 0.35 -17.53
C GLN A 84 21.42 1.26 -16.31
N THR A 85 21.72 2.53 -16.47
CA THR A 85 21.48 3.53 -15.44
C THR A 85 19.98 3.67 -15.28
N LEU A 86 19.46 3.27 -14.11
CA LEU A 86 18.06 3.45 -13.75
C LEU A 86 17.63 4.91 -14.00
N PRO A 87 16.41 5.16 -14.50
CA PRO A 87 15.90 6.52 -14.68
C PRO A 87 16.02 7.33 -13.40
N SER A 88 16.54 8.57 -13.50
CA SER A 88 16.86 9.41 -12.35
C SER A 88 15.66 9.68 -11.43
N GLU A 89 14.47 9.82 -12.01
CA GLU A 89 13.21 9.97 -11.26
C GLU A 89 12.90 8.74 -10.41
N LEU A 90 13.21 7.55 -10.92
CA LEU A 90 12.96 6.29 -10.23
C LEU A 90 13.97 6.11 -9.09
N VAL A 91 15.23 6.47 -9.34
CA VAL A 91 16.27 6.54 -8.30
C VAL A 91 15.84 7.51 -7.19
N GLN A 92 15.38 8.71 -7.56
CA GLN A 92 14.91 9.71 -6.61
C GLN A 92 13.69 9.23 -5.79
N ALA A 93 12.72 8.57 -6.43
CA ALA A 93 11.55 8.03 -5.74
C ALA A 93 11.92 6.91 -4.75
N VAL A 94 12.87 6.05 -5.13
CA VAL A 94 13.40 4.99 -4.24
C VAL A 94 14.10 5.59 -3.03
N PHE A 95 14.96 6.59 -3.22
CA PHE A 95 15.62 7.26 -2.09
C PHE A 95 14.63 8.03 -1.22
N PHE A 96 13.67 8.73 -1.82
CA PHE A 96 12.66 9.46 -1.06
C PHE A 96 11.80 8.52 -0.20
N SER A 97 11.32 7.42 -0.77
CA SER A 97 10.55 6.42 -0.03
C SER A 97 11.37 5.77 1.09
N ARG A 98 12.67 5.52 0.86
CA ARG A 98 13.60 5.05 1.89
C ARG A 98 13.70 6.04 3.06
N GLU A 99 13.88 7.33 2.79
CA GLU A 99 13.99 8.34 3.85
C GLU A 99 12.70 8.49 4.65
N VAL A 100 11.54 8.50 3.99
CA VAL A 100 10.24 8.55 4.67
C VAL A 100 10.03 7.33 5.57
N LEU A 101 10.31 6.12 5.08
CA LEU A 101 10.18 4.90 5.87
C LEU A 101 11.18 4.86 7.03
N THR A 102 12.40 5.35 6.81
CA THR A 102 13.42 5.44 7.86
C THR A 102 12.99 6.39 8.98
N SER A 103 12.47 7.57 8.64
CA SER A 103 11.94 8.53 9.61
C SER A 103 10.77 7.96 10.43
N ILE A 104 9.85 7.23 9.79
CA ILE A 104 8.71 6.59 10.48
C ILE A 104 9.20 5.51 11.47
N ILE A 105 10.21 4.74 11.08
CA ILE A 105 10.75 3.65 11.91
C ILE A 105 11.65 4.20 13.02
N SER A 106 12.46 5.24 12.76
CA SER A 106 13.34 5.86 13.76
C SER A 106 12.54 6.43 14.93
N ASP A 107 11.39 7.04 14.66
CA ASP A 107 10.51 7.61 15.70
C ASP A 107 9.85 6.54 16.57
N ARG A 108 9.72 5.31 16.07
CA ARG A 108 9.02 4.21 16.77
C ARG A 108 9.98 3.24 17.44
N ASN A 109 10.96 2.74 16.70
CA ASN A 109 11.98 1.81 17.17
C ASN A 109 13.08 1.60 16.10
N ILE A 110 14.23 2.22 16.32
CA ILE A 110 15.40 2.16 15.42
C ILE A 110 16.02 0.75 15.31
N GLN A 111 15.80 -0.15 16.26
CA GLN A 111 16.35 -1.50 16.19
C GLN A 111 15.72 -2.33 15.05
N PHE A 112 14.45 -2.06 14.72
CA PHE A 112 13.80 -2.70 13.56
C PHE A 112 14.41 -2.26 12.24
N PHE A 113 14.89 -1.01 12.15
CA PHE A 113 15.59 -0.52 10.97
C PHE A 113 16.88 -1.30 10.72
N HIS A 114 17.72 -1.44 11.75
CA HIS A 114 18.97 -2.20 11.63
C HIS A 114 18.73 -3.68 11.30
N GLN A 115 17.76 -4.34 11.94
CA GLN A 115 17.42 -5.73 11.62
C GLN A 115 16.89 -5.90 10.19
N ALA A 116 16.11 -4.94 9.68
CA ALA A 116 15.63 -4.97 8.31
C ALA A 116 16.78 -4.76 7.31
N GLN A 117 17.72 -3.87 7.62
CA GLN A 117 18.91 -3.64 6.83
C GLN A 117 19.80 -4.90 6.78
N ASP A 118 20.10 -5.52 7.93
CA ASP A 118 20.92 -6.74 8.00
C ASP A 118 20.30 -7.89 7.20
N ARG A 119 18.96 -8.05 7.25
CA ARG A 119 18.26 -9.06 6.46
C ARG A 119 18.30 -8.77 4.96
N ALA A 120 18.19 -7.51 4.57
CA ALA A 120 18.28 -7.11 3.17
C ALA A 120 19.69 -7.33 2.61
N GLU A 121 20.73 -6.98 3.37
CA GLU A 121 22.14 -7.24 3.02
C GLU A 121 22.42 -8.75 2.94
N ALA A 122 21.88 -9.54 3.87
CA ALA A 122 22.01 -11.00 3.81
C ALA A 122 21.29 -11.62 2.59
N ALA A 123 20.10 -11.12 2.25
CA ALA A 123 19.34 -11.61 1.09
C ALA A 123 20.01 -11.24 -0.24
N THR A 124 20.50 -10.01 -0.36
CA THR A 124 21.24 -9.55 -1.55
C THR A 124 22.56 -10.30 -1.72
N LYS A 125 23.29 -10.57 -0.64
CA LYS A 125 24.52 -11.37 -0.68
C LYS A 125 24.26 -12.82 -1.12
N LYS A 126 23.13 -13.42 -0.75
CA LYS A 126 22.72 -14.75 -1.25
C LYS A 126 22.41 -14.73 -2.74
N LEU A 127 21.58 -13.78 -3.18
CA LEU A 127 21.20 -13.64 -4.60
C LEU A 127 22.41 -13.35 -5.51
N LEU A 128 23.32 -12.48 -5.07
CA LEU A 128 24.53 -12.14 -5.84
C LEU A 128 25.61 -13.23 -5.75
N GLY A 129 25.64 -13.98 -4.64
CA GLY A 129 26.55 -15.11 -4.44
C GLY A 129 26.14 -16.37 -5.22
N GLU A 130 24.84 -16.61 -5.40
CA GLU A 130 24.29 -17.67 -6.25
C GLU A 130 24.43 -17.37 -7.74
N SER A 131 24.61 -16.11 -8.13
CA SER A 131 24.83 -15.71 -9.53
C SER A 131 26.25 -15.96 -10.06
N ASN A 132 27.17 -16.48 -9.24
CA ASN A 132 28.58 -16.72 -9.58
C ASN A 132 29.00 -18.21 -9.49
N GLY A 133 28.06 -19.15 -9.56
CA GLY A 133 28.31 -20.60 -9.52
C GLY A 133 27.82 -21.34 -10.76
#